data_AF-A0AB37XMQ1-F1
#
_entry.id   AF-A0AB37XMQ1-F1
#
_cell.length_a   1.000
_cell.length_b   1.000
_cell.length_c   1.000
_cell.angle_alpha   90.00
_cell.angle_beta   90.00
_cell.angle_gamma   90.00
#
_symmetry.space_group_name_H-M   'P 1'
#
loop_
_entity.id
_entity.type
_entity.pdbx_description
1 polymer ?
#
loop_
_entity_poly.entity_id
_entity_poly.type
_entity_poly.pdbx_seq_one_letter_code
_entity_poly.pdbx_strand_id
1 'polypeptide(L)'
;MMELSDREWKAFKIKDLFYCYTGKYYSKNKYSNGNMPLITAKSQYNGISHWININGEDYFEDAITIGKVDAASFYQPFGFVCSSDVNVIKPKDVKLNKYIAYFLCNQIMMQSSKFDYGNQIRLNDTKALNIMLPSIDNKPDYDFMEQYIKEKYFNLKLQIKEKQKHEINDWRELDEVEWSSYYLYELFDFKRGNQNKMSDLDLGYLPLISAKKTNNGYKSFVEKNNKTLY
;
A
#
# COMPACT_ATOMS: atom_id res chain seq x y z
N MET A 1 -20.04 3.50 16.24
CA MET A 1 -19.05 3.12 15.22
C MET A 1 -19.80 2.37 14.15
N MET A 2 -19.59 2.72 12.87
CA MET A 2 -20.17 1.96 11.77
C MET A 2 -19.53 0.58 11.71
N GLU A 3 -20.37 -0.45 11.62
CA GLU A 3 -19.95 -1.84 11.54
C GLU A 3 -20.30 -2.42 10.17
N LEU A 4 -19.48 -3.35 9.66
CA LEU A 4 -19.74 -3.98 8.36
C LEU A 4 -21.06 -4.76 8.33
N SER A 5 -21.57 -5.18 9.51
CA SER A 5 -22.86 -5.83 9.68
C SER A 5 -24.07 -4.89 9.53
N ASP A 6 -23.86 -3.57 9.46
CA ASP A 6 -24.94 -2.59 9.32
C ASP A 6 -25.54 -2.56 7.89
N ARG A 7 -25.01 -3.37 6.98
CA ARG A 7 -25.45 -3.48 5.59
C ARG A 7 -25.53 -4.93 5.14
N GLU A 8 -26.45 -5.20 4.22
CA GLU A 8 -26.42 -6.43 3.44
C GLU A 8 -25.19 -6.46 2.54
N TRP A 9 -24.65 -7.65 2.29
CA TRP A 9 -23.52 -7.84 1.38
C TRP A 9 -23.94 -8.68 0.18
N LYS A 10 -23.54 -8.23 -1.03
CA LYS A 10 -23.85 -8.93 -2.28
C LYS A 10 -22.60 -9.04 -3.15
N ALA A 11 -22.60 -10.06 -4.00
CA ALA A 11 -21.56 -10.27 -4.99
C ALA A 11 -21.86 -9.43 -6.23
N PHE A 12 -20.87 -8.65 -6.68
CA PHE A 12 -20.95 -7.84 -7.89
C PHE A 12 -19.81 -8.21 -8.83
N LYS A 13 -20.14 -8.36 -10.12
CA LYS A 13 -19.12 -8.64 -11.13
C LYS A 13 -18.44 -7.36 -11.57
N ILE A 14 -17.11 -7.38 -11.67
CA ILE A 14 -16.30 -6.20 -12.01
C ILE A 14 -16.74 -5.60 -13.35
N LYS A 15 -16.99 -6.42 -14.38
CA LYS A 15 -17.41 -5.88 -15.70
C LYS A 15 -18.71 -5.07 -15.65
N ASP A 16 -19.56 -5.32 -14.65
CA ASP A 16 -20.86 -4.65 -14.54
C ASP A 16 -20.67 -3.27 -13.90
N LEU A 17 -19.78 -3.16 -12.90
CA LEU A 17 -19.50 -1.92 -12.17
C LEU A 17 -18.41 -1.02 -12.80
N PHE A 18 -17.50 -1.58 -13.61
CA PHE A 18 -16.29 -0.87 -14.05
C PHE A 18 -16.05 -0.98 -15.56
N TYR A 19 -15.51 0.10 -16.14
CA TYR A 19 -14.75 0.02 -17.39
C TYR A 19 -13.38 -0.58 -17.10
N CYS A 20 -12.94 -1.53 -17.92
CA CYS A 20 -11.70 -2.29 -17.69
C CYS A 20 -10.76 -2.16 -18.89
N TYR A 21 -9.51 -1.81 -18.62
CA TYR A 21 -8.45 -1.60 -19.60
C TYR A 21 -7.20 -2.40 -19.23
N THR A 22 -6.32 -2.63 -20.20
CA THR A 22 -4.97 -3.16 -19.97
C THR A 22 -3.97 -2.03 -20.16
N GLY A 23 -2.93 -2.00 -19.34
CA GLY A 23 -1.82 -1.08 -19.54
C GLY A 23 -1.03 -1.36 -20.82
N LYS A 24 -0.08 -0.47 -21.12
CA LYS A 24 0.73 -0.52 -22.34
C LYS A 24 2.20 -0.61 -21.98
N TYR A 25 2.90 -1.56 -22.58
CA TYR A 25 4.35 -1.63 -22.41
C TYR A 25 5.03 -0.51 -23.19
N TYR A 26 5.94 0.19 -22.52
CA TYR A 26 6.82 1.18 -23.13
C TYR A 26 8.27 0.74 -22.93
N SER A 27 9.03 0.68 -24.03
CA SER A 27 10.47 0.41 -23.97
C SER A 27 11.19 1.53 -23.20
N LYS A 28 12.25 1.19 -22.45
CA LYS A 28 13.03 2.15 -21.65
C LYS A 28 13.53 3.35 -22.45
N ASN A 29 13.79 3.17 -23.74
CA ASN A 29 14.29 4.24 -24.61
C ASN A 29 13.20 5.27 -24.99
N LYS A 30 11.92 4.99 -24.70
CA LYS A 30 10.79 5.87 -25.02
C LYS A 30 10.51 6.92 -23.95
N TYR A 31 11.10 6.80 -22.76
CA TYR A 31 10.84 7.72 -21.67
C TYR A 31 12.12 8.10 -20.95
N SER A 32 12.13 9.32 -20.41
CA SER A 32 13.19 9.87 -19.58
C SER A 32 12.68 10.13 -18.17
N ASN A 33 13.55 10.55 -17.25
CA ASN A 33 13.13 10.96 -15.91
C ASN A 33 12.16 12.15 -15.99
N GLY A 34 11.11 12.09 -15.18
CA GLY A 34 10.04 13.09 -15.18
C GLY A 34 9.13 12.97 -13.97
N ASN A 35 7.89 13.45 -14.10
CA ASN A 35 6.94 13.57 -12.99
C ASN A 35 5.68 12.71 -13.15
N MET A 36 5.56 11.95 -14.25
CA MET A 36 4.45 11.01 -14.47
C MET A 36 4.81 9.64 -13.86
N PRO A 37 4.02 9.09 -12.93
CA PRO A 37 4.31 7.77 -12.38
C PRO A 37 4.10 6.67 -13.43
N LEU A 38 5.09 5.78 -13.55
CA LEU A 38 4.98 4.53 -14.29
C LEU A 38 4.60 3.40 -13.34
N ILE A 39 3.35 2.96 -13.41
CA ILE A 39 2.81 1.87 -12.59
C ILE A 39 3.15 0.51 -13.22
N THR A 40 3.64 -0.42 -12.40
CA THR A 40 3.89 -1.81 -12.80
C THR A 40 3.19 -2.78 -11.83
N ALA A 41 3.30 -4.08 -12.07
CA ALA A 41 2.75 -5.12 -11.20
C ALA A 41 3.44 -5.25 -9.82
N LYS A 42 4.16 -4.22 -9.36
CA LYS A 42 4.75 -4.18 -8.01
C LYS A 42 3.63 -4.09 -6.98
N SER A 43 3.72 -4.91 -5.93
CA SER A 43 2.78 -4.90 -4.81
C SER A 43 3.14 -3.94 -3.68
N GLN A 44 4.12 -3.07 -3.92
CA GLN A 44 4.60 -2.06 -2.97
C GLN A 44 4.60 -0.69 -3.62
N TYR A 45 4.64 0.36 -2.81
CA TYR A 45 4.77 1.76 -3.25
C TYR A 45 3.68 2.18 -4.26
N ASN A 46 2.44 1.73 -4.05
CA ASN A 46 1.31 1.93 -4.97
C ASN A 46 1.58 1.48 -6.41
N GLY A 47 2.45 0.48 -6.60
CA GLY A 47 2.86 0.00 -7.92
C GLY A 47 3.79 0.94 -8.67
N ILE A 48 4.17 2.09 -8.10
CA ILE A 48 5.05 3.06 -8.75
C ILE A 48 6.45 2.45 -8.90
N SER A 49 6.91 2.34 -10.14
CA SER A 49 8.25 1.84 -10.45
C SER A 49 9.26 2.95 -10.64
N HIS A 50 8.88 3.99 -11.39
CA HIS A 50 9.70 5.13 -11.80
C HIS A 50 8.80 6.34 -11.99
N TRP A 51 9.41 7.52 -12.02
CA TRP A 51 8.79 8.77 -12.42
C TRP A 51 9.40 9.20 -13.75
N ILE A 52 8.54 9.36 -14.76
CA ILE A 52 8.97 9.46 -16.15
C ILE A 52 8.30 10.64 -16.87
N ASN A 53 8.86 11.00 -18.03
CA ASN A 53 8.19 11.81 -19.04
C ASN A 53 8.04 10.97 -20.31
N ILE A 54 6.85 11.00 -20.89
CA ILE A 54 6.53 10.31 -22.14
C ILE A 54 5.67 11.23 -23.01
N ASN A 55 6.07 11.40 -24.27
CA ASN A 55 5.45 12.38 -25.18
C ASN A 55 4.41 11.70 -26.09
N GLY A 56 3.23 12.30 -26.20
CA GLY A 56 2.19 11.89 -27.16
C GLY A 56 1.53 10.55 -26.86
N GLU A 57 1.60 10.07 -25.61
CA GLU A 57 0.98 8.82 -25.19
C GLU A 57 -0.19 9.11 -24.24
N ASP A 58 -1.27 8.35 -24.41
CA ASP A 58 -2.43 8.41 -23.52
C ASP A 58 -2.04 8.00 -22.10
N TYR A 59 -2.66 8.66 -21.12
CA TYR A 59 -2.51 8.35 -19.72
C TYR A 59 -3.87 8.04 -19.10
N PHE A 60 -3.83 7.32 -17.99
CA PHE A 60 -4.99 7.11 -17.13
C PHE A 60 -4.94 8.10 -15.98
N GLU A 61 -6.08 8.33 -15.36
CA GLU A 61 -6.22 9.16 -14.16
C GLU A 61 -7.45 8.71 -13.39
N ASP A 62 -7.50 8.98 -12.09
CA ASP A 62 -8.61 8.67 -11.20
C ASP A 62 -9.13 7.24 -11.36
N ALA A 63 -8.24 6.26 -11.18
CA ALA A 63 -8.51 4.85 -11.47
C ALA A 63 -7.88 3.91 -10.44
N ILE A 64 -8.33 2.66 -10.44
CA ILE A 64 -7.71 1.58 -9.67
C ILE A 64 -6.87 0.73 -10.61
N THR A 65 -5.61 0.48 -10.24
CA THR A 65 -4.67 -0.39 -10.93
C THR A 65 -4.56 -1.74 -10.22
N ILE A 66 -4.59 -2.84 -10.97
CA ILE A 66 -4.51 -4.21 -10.47
C ILE A 66 -3.29 -4.90 -11.07
N GLY A 67 -2.35 -5.33 -10.22
CA GLY A 67 -1.20 -6.13 -10.62
C GLY A 67 -1.60 -7.56 -10.99
N LYS A 68 -1.02 -8.11 -12.06
CA LYS A 68 -1.43 -9.40 -12.63
C LYS A 68 -1.09 -10.65 -11.80
N VAL A 69 -0.18 -10.58 -10.83
CA VAL A 69 0.29 -11.78 -10.11
C VAL A 69 -0.50 -12.02 -8.83
N ASP A 70 -0.64 -10.99 -7.99
CA ASP A 70 -1.20 -11.10 -6.64
C ASP A 70 -2.46 -10.23 -6.47
N ALA A 71 -3.02 -9.72 -7.57
CA ALA A 71 -4.12 -8.75 -7.56
C ALA A 71 -3.86 -7.51 -6.68
N ALA A 72 -2.59 -7.14 -6.48
CA ALA A 72 -2.24 -5.93 -5.74
C ALA A 72 -2.94 -4.73 -6.37
N SER A 73 -3.82 -4.10 -5.59
CA SER A 73 -4.76 -3.10 -6.08
C SER A 73 -4.50 -1.75 -5.44
N PHE A 74 -4.29 -0.73 -6.26
CA PHE A 74 -3.96 0.62 -5.80
C PHE A 74 -4.82 1.67 -6.48
N TYR A 75 -5.22 2.67 -5.72
CA TYR A 75 -5.88 3.86 -6.25
C TYR A 75 -4.82 4.85 -6.73
N GLN A 76 -4.97 5.33 -7.97
CA GLN A 76 -4.14 6.36 -8.58
C GLN A 76 -4.98 7.63 -8.77
N PRO A 77 -4.88 8.63 -7.87
CA PRO A 77 -5.66 9.87 -7.94
C PRO A 77 -5.09 10.89 -8.93
N PHE A 78 -3.89 10.66 -9.44
CA PHE A 78 -3.18 11.53 -10.39
C PHE A 78 -3.04 10.83 -11.74
N GLY A 79 -2.67 11.59 -12.78
CA GLY A 79 -2.29 11.04 -14.07
C GLY A 79 -1.18 9.99 -13.93
N PHE A 80 -1.27 8.91 -14.69
CA PHE A 80 -0.28 7.83 -14.71
C PHE A 80 -0.27 7.06 -16.03
N VAL A 81 0.85 6.42 -16.32
CA VAL A 81 0.95 5.35 -17.33
C VAL A 81 1.28 4.04 -16.65
N CYS A 82 0.93 2.91 -17.26
CA CYS A 82 1.15 1.61 -16.65
C CYS A 82 1.60 0.56 -17.65
N SER A 83 2.42 -0.39 -17.20
CA SER A 83 2.92 -1.47 -18.04
C SER A 83 1.80 -2.43 -18.46
N SER A 84 2.07 -3.27 -19.46
CA SER A 84 1.13 -4.30 -19.92
C SER A 84 0.70 -5.27 -18.82
N ASP A 85 1.45 -5.38 -17.72
CA ASP A 85 1.18 -6.26 -16.58
C ASP A 85 0.32 -5.64 -15.49
N VAL A 86 -0.37 -4.56 -15.83
CA VAL A 86 -1.35 -3.88 -14.98
C VAL A 86 -2.67 -3.83 -15.72
N ASN A 87 -3.75 -4.22 -15.05
CA ASN A 87 -5.10 -3.92 -15.50
C ASN A 87 -5.58 -2.64 -14.81
N VAL A 88 -6.34 -1.80 -15.50
CA VAL A 88 -6.89 -0.56 -14.97
C VAL A 88 -8.41 -0.64 -14.98
N ILE A 89 -9.04 -0.30 -13.86
CA ILE A 89 -10.50 -0.23 -13.76
C ILE A 89 -10.96 1.17 -13.34
N LYS A 90 -12.04 1.65 -13.96
CA LYS A 90 -12.71 2.91 -13.64
C LYS A 90 -14.19 2.66 -13.36
N PRO A 91 -14.76 3.12 -12.23
CA PRO A 91 -16.18 2.91 -11.98
C PRO A 91 -17.05 3.59 -13.03
N LYS A 92 -18.20 2.99 -13.34
CA LYS A 92 -19.16 3.56 -14.29
C LYS A 92 -20.08 4.60 -13.65
N ASP A 93 -20.51 4.34 -12.42
CA ASP A 93 -21.64 5.03 -11.81
C ASP A 93 -21.26 5.92 -10.61
N VAL A 94 -19.97 5.98 -10.25
CA VAL A 94 -19.50 6.77 -9.11
C VAL A 94 -18.14 7.40 -9.40
N LYS A 95 -17.95 8.65 -8.95
CA LYS A 95 -16.64 9.28 -8.94
C LYS A 95 -15.81 8.72 -7.80
N LEU A 96 -14.57 8.33 -8.07
CA LEU A 96 -13.69 7.87 -6.99
C LEU A 96 -13.30 9.04 -6.08
N ASN A 97 -13.33 8.75 -4.79
CA ASN A 97 -12.49 9.42 -3.81
C ASN A 97 -11.62 8.36 -3.14
N LYS A 98 -10.59 8.79 -2.41
CA LYS A 98 -9.63 7.86 -1.80
C LYS A 98 -10.30 6.84 -0.87
N TYR A 99 -11.39 7.19 -0.19
CA TYR A 99 -12.04 6.31 0.78
C TYR A 99 -12.84 5.19 0.09
N ILE A 100 -13.64 5.55 -0.92
CA ILE A 100 -14.32 4.56 -1.79
C ILE A 100 -13.27 3.65 -2.44
N ALA A 101 -12.21 4.25 -3.00
CA ALA A 101 -11.18 3.51 -3.70
C ALA A 101 -10.43 2.55 -2.77
N TYR A 102 -10.13 2.93 -1.53
CA TYR A 102 -9.52 2.03 -0.55
C TYR A 102 -10.41 0.83 -0.22
N PHE A 103 -11.72 1.05 -0.07
CA PHE A 103 -12.66 -0.05 0.15
C PHE A 103 -12.63 -1.03 -1.04
N LEU A 104 -12.77 -0.51 -2.26
CA LEU A 104 -12.78 -1.31 -3.49
C LEU A 104 -11.46 -2.06 -3.69
N CYS A 105 -10.31 -1.41 -3.52
CA CYS A 105 -8.99 -2.04 -3.60
C CYS A 105 -8.88 -3.21 -2.61
N ASN A 106 -9.35 -3.02 -1.37
CA ASN A 106 -9.33 -4.09 -0.37
C ASN A 106 -10.19 -5.29 -0.82
N GLN A 107 -11.40 -5.06 -1.33
CA GLN A 107 -12.28 -6.14 -1.79
C GLN A 107 -11.71 -6.90 -3.01
N ILE A 108 -10.98 -6.22 -3.89
CA ILE A 108 -10.27 -6.86 -5.00
C ILE A 108 -9.10 -7.69 -4.48
N MET A 109 -8.30 -7.14 -3.56
CA MET A 109 -7.15 -7.83 -2.96
C MET A 109 -7.56 -9.06 -2.14
N MET A 110 -8.77 -9.10 -1.57
CA MET A 110 -9.31 -10.31 -0.94
C MET A 110 -9.47 -11.49 -1.91
N GLN A 111 -9.42 -11.25 -3.23
CA GLN A 111 -9.45 -12.29 -4.25
C GLN A 111 -8.05 -12.80 -4.65
N SER A 112 -6.98 -12.22 -4.08
CA SER A 112 -5.58 -12.51 -4.43
C SER A 112 -5.21 -13.99 -4.35
N SER A 113 -5.79 -14.76 -3.44
CA SER A 113 -5.51 -16.20 -3.26
C SER A 113 -5.82 -17.06 -4.49
N LYS A 114 -6.54 -16.52 -5.47
CA LYS A 114 -6.85 -17.19 -6.75
C LYS A 114 -5.73 -17.05 -7.78
N PHE A 115 -4.78 -16.15 -7.55
CA PHE A 115 -3.81 -15.73 -8.54
C PHE A 115 -2.39 -15.89 -8.03
N ASP A 116 -1.51 -16.27 -8.94
CA ASP A 116 -0.07 -16.35 -8.71
C ASP A 116 0.69 -16.15 -10.03
N TYR A 117 1.99 -16.44 -10.04
CA TYR A 117 2.80 -16.27 -11.24
C TYR A 117 2.37 -17.20 -12.39
N GLY A 118 1.92 -18.41 -12.08
CA GLY A 118 1.40 -19.39 -13.05
C GLY A 118 -0.05 -19.13 -13.44
N ASN A 119 -0.85 -18.54 -12.56
CA ASN A 119 -2.25 -18.17 -12.79
C ASN A 119 -2.49 -16.67 -12.64
N GLN A 120 -2.04 -15.89 -13.63
CA GLN A 120 -2.12 -14.43 -13.60
C GLN A 120 -3.52 -13.90 -13.94
N ILE A 121 -3.99 -12.86 -13.24
CA ILE A 121 -5.26 -12.19 -13.52
C ILE A 121 -5.19 -11.37 -14.82
N ARG A 122 -5.64 -11.93 -15.94
CA ARG A 122 -5.73 -11.19 -17.22
C ARG A 122 -6.96 -10.28 -17.23
N LEU A 123 -7.12 -9.51 -18.31
CA LEU A 123 -8.24 -8.57 -18.45
C LEU A 123 -9.61 -9.28 -18.40
N ASN A 124 -9.72 -10.46 -19.04
CA ASN A 124 -10.96 -11.22 -19.03
C ASN A 124 -11.26 -11.80 -17.64
N ASP A 125 -10.23 -12.24 -16.92
CA ASP A 125 -10.37 -12.69 -15.52
C ASP A 125 -10.81 -11.54 -14.63
N THR A 126 -10.20 -10.36 -14.80
CA THR A 126 -10.60 -9.12 -14.10
C THR A 126 -12.07 -8.82 -14.35
N LYS A 127 -12.53 -8.85 -15.60
CA LYS A 127 -13.94 -8.62 -15.96
C LYS A 127 -14.89 -9.68 -15.36
N ALA A 128 -14.46 -10.93 -15.28
CA ALA A 128 -15.27 -12.04 -14.76
C ALA A 128 -15.30 -12.10 -13.22
N LEU A 129 -14.34 -11.45 -12.56
CA LEU A 129 -14.19 -11.47 -11.10
C LEU A 129 -15.43 -10.91 -10.40
N ASN A 130 -15.87 -11.61 -9.36
CA ASN A 130 -16.88 -11.10 -8.42
C ASN A 130 -16.18 -10.57 -7.18
N ILE A 131 -16.61 -9.40 -6.72
CA ILE A 131 -16.23 -8.80 -5.43
C ILE A 131 -17.46 -8.66 -4.54
N MET A 132 -17.27 -8.85 -3.24
CA MET A 132 -18.32 -8.65 -2.25
C MET A 132 -18.36 -7.17 -1.86
N LEU A 133 -19.53 -6.55 -1.90
CA LEU A 133 -19.71 -5.16 -1.49
C LEU A 133 -20.96 -5.01 -0.62
N PRO A 134 -20.97 -4.05 0.33
CA PRO A 134 -22.19 -3.65 1.00
C PRO A 134 -23.19 -3.12 -0.02
N SER A 135 -24.47 -3.41 0.19
CA SER A 135 -25.53 -3.16 -0.78
C SER A 135 -26.74 -2.47 -0.16
N ILE A 136 -27.29 -1.53 -0.93
CA ILE A 136 -28.59 -0.91 -0.74
C ILE A 136 -29.37 -1.07 -2.05
N ASP A 137 -30.59 -1.59 -2.00
CA ASP A 137 -31.46 -1.83 -3.16
C ASP A 137 -30.78 -2.60 -4.33
N ASN A 138 -30.02 -3.65 -3.99
CA ASN A 138 -29.25 -4.48 -4.94
C ASN A 138 -28.16 -3.72 -5.72
N LYS A 139 -27.77 -2.53 -5.28
CA LYS A 139 -26.65 -1.76 -5.81
C LYS A 139 -25.57 -1.61 -4.75
N PRO A 140 -24.30 -1.35 -5.12
CA PRO A 140 -23.26 -1.05 -4.15
C PRO A 140 -23.60 0.23 -3.36
N ASP A 141 -23.47 0.16 -2.03
CA ASP A 141 -23.66 1.31 -1.14
C ASP A 141 -22.33 2.08 -1.00
N TYR A 142 -22.03 2.94 -1.98
CA TYR A 142 -20.80 3.74 -2.01
C TYR A 142 -20.70 4.74 -0.86
N ASP A 143 -21.82 5.30 -0.40
CA ASP A 143 -21.85 6.22 0.72
C ASP A 143 -21.46 5.52 2.01
N PHE A 144 -21.99 4.32 2.26
CA PHE A 144 -21.58 3.49 3.38
C PHE A 144 -20.08 3.13 3.31
N MET A 145 -19.59 2.70 2.14
CA MET A 145 -18.17 2.38 1.95
C MET A 145 -17.26 3.57 2.29
N GLU A 146 -17.61 4.77 1.82
CA GLU A 146 -16.86 5.99 2.11
C GLU A 146 -16.85 6.31 3.61
N GLN A 147 -18.02 6.34 4.25
CA GLN A 147 -18.15 6.72 5.65
C GLN A 147 -17.46 5.70 6.57
N TYR A 148 -17.59 4.41 6.28
CA TYR A 148 -16.90 3.35 7.02
C TYR A 148 -15.38 3.52 6.98
N ILE A 149 -14.81 3.75 5.79
CA ILE A 149 -13.35 3.96 5.67
C ILE A 149 -12.92 5.28 6.31
N LYS A 150 -13.70 6.36 6.20
CA LYS A 150 -13.42 7.63 6.88
C LYS A 150 -13.31 7.43 8.39
N GLU A 151 -14.29 6.78 9.00
CA GLU A 151 -14.29 6.54 10.44
C GLU A 151 -13.05 5.73 10.86
N LYS A 152 -12.76 4.61 10.20
CA LYS A 152 -11.56 3.81 10.50
C LYS A 152 -10.27 4.62 10.28
N TYR A 153 -10.18 5.39 9.19
CA TYR A 153 -9.01 6.21 8.87
C TYR A 153 -8.73 7.27 9.94
N PHE A 154 -9.76 8.03 10.35
CA PHE A 154 -9.58 9.06 11.37
C PHE A 154 -9.33 8.47 12.76
N ASN A 155 -9.94 7.34 13.10
CA ASN A 155 -9.64 6.62 14.34
C ASN A 155 -8.18 6.17 14.40
N LEU A 156 -7.63 5.59 13.32
CA LEU A 156 -6.20 5.27 13.25
C LEU A 156 -5.33 6.53 13.31
N LYS A 157 -5.72 7.58 12.58
CA LYS A 157 -4.97 8.84 12.54
C LYS A 157 -4.86 9.48 13.92
N LEU A 158 -5.90 9.41 14.74
CA LEU A 158 -5.90 9.91 16.12
C LEU A 158 -4.96 9.12 17.05
N GLN A 159 -4.73 7.83 16.76
CA GLN A 159 -3.78 6.99 17.53
C GLN A 159 -2.32 7.25 17.16
N ILE A 160 -2.07 7.77 15.95
CA ILE A 160 -0.73 8.19 15.54
C ILE A 160 -0.39 9.44 16.36
N LYS A 161 0.41 9.26 17.41
CA LYS A 161 1.04 10.39 18.10
C LYS A 161 1.81 11.17 17.05
N GLU A 162 1.57 12.48 16.97
CA GLU A 162 2.47 13.35 16.21
C GLU A 162 3.88 13.03 16.66
N LYS A 163 4.78 12.75 15.71
CA LYS A 163 6.18 12.53 16.04
C LYS A 163 6.59 13.72 16.90
N GLN A 164 6.93 13.49 18.17
CA GLN A 164 7.69 14.46 18.92
C GLN A 164 8.96 14.66 18.11
N LYS A 165 9.01 15.76 17.35
CA LYS A 165 10.27 16.22 16.81
C LYS A 165 11.13 16.43 18.05
N HIS A 166 12.29 15.79 18.10
CA HIS A 166 13.27 16.17 19.11
C HIS A 166 13.45 17.67 18.97
N GLU A 167 13.38 18.37 20.09
CA GLU A 167 13.67 19.79 20.13
C GLU A 167 15.14 19.93 19.77
N ILE A 168 15.40 20.57 18.63
CA ILE A 168 16.76 20.89 18.21
C ILE A 168 17.15 22.10 19.04
N ASN A 169 17.96 21.86 20.07
CA ASN A 169 18.48 22.90 20.96
C ASN A 169 19.84 23.44 20.51
N ASP A 170 20.48 22.77 19.55
CA ASP A 170 21.76 23.14 18.99
C ASP A 170 21.59 23.42 17.49
N TRP A 171 21.79 24.68 17.11
CA TRP A 171 21.58 25.20 15.76
C TRP A 171 22.89 25.44 15.03
N ARG A 172 24.00 24.99 15.60
CA ARG A 172 25.32 25.18 14.99
C ARG A 172 25.46 24.34 13.73
N GLU A 173 26.08 24.93 12.71
CA GLU A 173 26.44 24.27 11.47
C GLU A 173 27.69 23.36 11.66
N LEU A 174 27.94 22.45 10.71
CA LEU A 174 28.99 21.44 10.85
C LEU A 174 30.42 22.03 10.93
N ASP A 175 30.60 23.24 10.42
CA ASP A 175 31.85 24.01 10.46
C ASP A 175 32.00 24.87 11.73
N GLU A 176 30.94 25.00 12.53
CA GLU A 176 30.93 25.71 13.82
C GLU A 176 31.25 24.79 15.01
N VAL A 177 31.57 23.51 14.74
CA VAL A 177 31.95 22.52 15.75
C VAL A 177 33.26 21.83 15.40
N GLU A 178 34.03 21.49 16.43
CA GLU A 178 35.27 20.74 16.27
C GLU A 178 34.98 19.23 16.19
N TRP A 179 35.45 18.61 15.11
CA TRP A 179 35.29 17.17 14.91
C TRP A 179 36.41 16.40 15.58
N SER A 180 36.04 15.43 16.40
CA SER A 180 36.97 14.52 17.08
C SER A 180 36.54 13.08 16.92
N SER A 181 37.50 12.16 16.98
CA SER A 181 37.24 10.73 16.98
C SER A 181 36.90 10.25 18.38
N TYR A 182 35.82 9.49 18.52
CA TYR A 182 35.41 8.83 19.77
C TYR A 182 35.26 7.34 19.55
N TYR A 183 35.56 6.54 20.57
CA TYR A 183 35.20 5.13 20.53
C TYR A 183 33.72 4.96 20.88
N LEU A 184 33.03 4.07 20.18
CA LEU A 184 31.59 3.84 20.44
C LEU A 184 31.32 3.35 21.88
N TYR A 185 32.26 2.67 22.53
CA TYR A 185 32.11 2.21 23.92
C TYR A 185 32.25 3.33 24.95
N GLU A 186 32.75 4.49 24.54
CA GLU A 186 32.76 5.68 25.41
C GLU A 186 31.41 6.41 25.35
N LEU A 187 30.63 6.18 24.29
CA LEU A 187 29.38 6.87 24.03
C LEU A 187 28.13 6.03 24.33
N PHE A 188 28.24 4.69 24.28
CA PHE A 188 27.09 3.79 24.34
C PHE A 188 27.35 2.55 25.18
N ASP A 189 26.29 2.12 25.90
CA ASP A 189 26.23 0.81 26.52
C ASP A 189 25.84 -0.26 25.49
N PHE A 190 26.72 -1.24 25.28
CA PHE A 190 26.46 -2.32 24.34
C PHE A 190 25.61 -3.43 24.94
N LYS A 191 24.49 -3.73 24.28
CA LYS A 191 23.63 -4.86 24.61
C LYS A 191 23.41 -5.74 23.39
N ARG A 192 23.67 -7.03 23.52
CA ARG A 192 23.45 -8.01 22.46
C ARG A 192 22.01 -8.51 22.49
N GLY A 193 21.34 -8.51 21.33
CA GLY A 193 20.04 -9.13 21.18
C GLY A 193 20.07 -10.63 21.53
N ASN A 194 19.05 -11.12 22.24
CA ASN A 194 19.01 -12.47 22.82
C ASN A 194 17.97 -13.39 22.15
N GLN A 195 17.40 -12.99 21.00
CA GLN A 195 16.33 -13.73 20.33
C GLN A 195 16.85 -14.68 19.24
N ASN A 196 17.00 -15.95 19.58
CA ASN A 196 17.59 -16.97 18.69
C ASN A 196 16.58 -17.66 17.76
N LYS A 197 15.34 -17.89 18.22
CA LYS A 197 14.25 -18.50 17.44
C LYS A 197 13.15 -17.48 17.21
N MET A 198 13.27 -16.73 16.13
CA MET A 198 12.32 -15.66 15.80
C MET A 198 11.07 -16.17 15.06
N SER A 199 11.13 -17.38 14.51
CA SER A 199 10.00 -18.03 13.81
C SER A 199 8.89 -18.47 14.76
N ASP A 200 9.26 -18.77 16.00
CA ASP A 200 8.37 -19.40 16.99
C ASP A 200 7.70 -18.35 17.89
N LEU A 201 7.78 -17.07 17.50
CA LEU A 201 7.22 -15.97 18.26
C LEU A 201 5.78 -15.73 17.82
N ASP A 202 4.89 -15.64 18.79
CA ASP A 202 3.51 -15.29 18.57
C ASP A 202 3.38 -13.81 18.14
N LEU A 203 2.35 -13.53 17.34
CA LEU A 203 2.06 -12.18 16.84
C LEU A 203 1.57 -11.29 17.98
N GLY A 204 2.17 -10.11 18.11
CA GLY A 204 1.79 -9.14 19.14
C GLY A 204 2.02 -7.71 18.69
N TYR A 205 2.43 -6.84 19.63
CA TYR A 205 2.59 -5.40 19.39
C TYR A 205 4.02 -4.90 19.62
N LEU A 206 4.94 -5.75 20.06
CA LEU A 206 6.33 -5.37 20.31
C LEU A 206 7.16 -5.49 19.01
N PRO A 207 7.82 -4.43 18.54
CA PRO A 207 8.61 -4.49 17.31
C PRO A 207 9.84 -5.37 17.48
N LEU A 208 9.98 -6.37 16.61
CA LEU A 208 11.16 -7.22 16.52
C LEU A 208 12.16 -6.63 15.52
N ILE A 209 13.32 -6.22 16.01
CA ILE A 209 14.46 -5.78 15.18
C ILE A 209 15.43 -6.96 14.99
N SER A 210 15.88 -7.14 13.75
CA SER A 210 16.76 -8.24 13.32
C SER A 210 17.87 -7.72 12.41
N ALA A 211 18.80 -8.59 12.02
CA ALA A 211 19.91 -8.25 11.11
C ALA A 211 19.49 -8.03 9.64
N LYS A 212 18.28 -7.52 9.38
CA LYS A 212 17.82 -7.15 8.04
C LYS A 212 18.53 -5.86 7.59
N LYS A 213 19.03 -5.86 6.36
CA LYS A 213 19.63 -4.67 5.72
C LYS A 213 18.61 -3.56 5.41
N THR A 214 17.32 -3.90 5.37
CA THR A 214 16.24 -2.99 4.99
C THR A 214 15.39 -2.61 6.20
N ASN A 215 14.64 -1.51 6.07
CA ASN A 215 13.64 -1.06 7.05
C ASN A 215 14.19 -0.92 8.49
N ASN A 216 15.43 -0.46 8.64
CA ASN A 216 16.10 -0.30 9.93
C ASN A 216 16.08 -1.59 10.79
N GLY A 217 16.22 -2.75 10.15
CA GLY A 217 16.23 -4.05 10.82
C GLY A 217 14.85 -4.57 11.22
N TYR A 218 13.77 -3.78 11.05
CA TYR A 218 12.41 -4.18 11.42
C TYR A 218 11.97 -5.46 10.71
N LYS A 219 11.50 -6.44 11.51
CA LYS A 219 11.11 -7.77 11.03
C LYS A 219 9.61 -8.01 11.09
N SER A 220 8.99 -7.80 12.26
CA SER A 220 7.56 -8.01 12.53
C SER A 220 7.20 -7.40 13.89
N PHE A 221 5.92 -7.50 14.28
CA PHE A 221 5.51 -7.38 15.68
C PHE A 221 5.31 -8.75 16.32
N VAL A 222 5.69 -8.87 17.58
CA VAL A 222 5.63 -10.12 18.37
C VAL A 222 5.07 -9.87 19.76
N GLU A 223 4.60 -10.91 20.42
CA GLU A 223 4.24 -10.85 21.84
C GLU A 223 5.47 -10.77 22.73
N LYS A 224 5.28 -10.22 23.93
CA LYS A 224 6.32 -10.19 24.96
C LYS A 224 6.52 -11.61 25.49
N ASN A 225 7.75 -12.10 25.44
CA ASN A 225 8.12 -13.39 26.00
C ASN A 225 8.88 -13.22 27.34
N ASN A 226 9.32 -14.34 27.91
CA ASN A 226 10.04 -14.37 29.18
C ASN A 226 11.50 -13.88 29.10
N LYS A 227 11.96 -13.42 27.93
CA LYS A 227 13.31 -12.87 27.81
C LYS A 227 13.30 -11.41 28.20
N THR A 228 14.41 -10.98 28.78
CA THR A 228 14.63 -9.56 29.03
C THR A 228 14.72 -8.82 27.70
N LEU A 229 14.08 -7.66 27.63
CA LEU A 229 14.12 -6.79 26.45
C LEU A 229 15.48 -6.10 26.30
N TYR A 230 16.28 -6.10 27.37
CA TYR A 230 17.61 -5.51 27.49
C TYR A 230 18.45 -6.26 28.52
#